data_AF-A0A0M6XQ40-F1
#
_entry.id   AF-A0A0M6XQ40-F1
#
_cell.length_a   1.000
_cell.length_b   1.000
_cell.length_c   1.000
_cell.angle_alpha   90.00
_cell.angle_beta   90.00
_cell.angle_gamma   90.00
#
_symmetry.space_group_name_H-M   'P 1'
#
loop_
_entity.id
_entity.type
_entity.pdbx_description
1 polymer ?
#
loop_
_entity_poly.entity_id
_entity_poly.type
_entity_poly.pdbx_seq_one_letter_code
_entity_poly.pdbx_strand_id
1 'polypeptide(L)'
;MTRDPLDMLGQLAGLRADRSAARLAKVQVLIDRLQGKLDALRNAAPGTPGSIAEAVMRDRWHRWRAGQIAELNLQIARLEGIAQPHREAHARDAARQAVLERLKKKARR
;
A
#
# COMPACT_ATOMS: atom_id res chain seq x y z
N MET A 1 3.22 40.12 17.06
CA MET A 1 2.09 39.32 16.55
C MET A 1 2.19 37.91 17.10
N THR A 2 1.46 37.62 18.18
CA THR A 2 1.36 36.28 18.76
C THR A 2 0.60 35.39 17.79
N ARG A 3 1.26 34.35 17.24
CA ARG A 3 0.58 33.36 16.40
C ARG A 3 -0.51 32.69 17.22
N ASP A 4 -1.72 32.58 16.66
CA ASP A 4 -2.81 31.82 17.27
C ASP A 4 -2.32 30.37 17.50
N PRO A 5 -2.29 29.88 18.76
CA PRO A 5 -1.88 28.53 19.08
C PRO A 5 -2.63 27.46 18.28
N LEU A 6 -3.90 27.67 17.96
CA LEU A 6 -4.70 26.76 17.13
C LEU A 6 -4.17 26.70 15.69
N ASP A 7 -3.70 27.83 15.15
CA ASP A 7 -3.10 27.86 13.82
C ASP A 7 -1.78 27.12 13.76
N MET A 8 -0.92 27.28 14.77
CA MET A 8 0.33 26.51 14.88
C MET A 8 0.08 25.01 15.02
N LEU A 9 -0.89 24.61 15.85
CA LEU A 9 -1.27 23.20 16.00
C LEU A 9 -1.81 22.61 14.69
N GLY A 10 -2.63 23.37 13.96
CA GLY A 10 -3.12 22.96 12.64
C GLY A 10 -1.99 22.74 11.63
N GLN A 11 -1.02 23.65 11.56
CA GLN A 11 0.14 23.52 10.68
C GLN A 11 0.98 22.29 11.04
N LEU A 12 1.25 22.07 12.34
CA LEU A 12 2.00 20.91 12.80
C LEU A 12 1.27 19.60 12.48
N ALA A 13 -0.05 19.55 12.67
CA ALA A 13 -0.85 18.37 12.34
C ALA A 13 -0.83 18.06 10.84
N GLY A 14 -0.93 19.08 9.98
CA GLY A 14 -0.78 18.93 8.53
C GLY A 14 0.57 18.32 8.14
N LEU A 15 1.68 18.88 8.64
CA LEU A 15 3.02 18.37 8.36
C LEU A 15 3.21 16.91 8.84
N ARG A 16 2.58 16.52 9.95
CA ARG A 16 2.60 15.13 10.43
C ARG A 16 1.77 14.19 9.54
N ALA A 17 0.60 14.64 9.09
CA ALA A 17 -0.22 13.90 8.14
C ALA A 17 0.53 13.70 6.81
N ASP A 18 1.17 14.74 6.27
CA ASP A 18 1.97 14.64 5.04
C ASP A 18 3.15 13.68 5.19
N ARG A 19 3.88 13.78 6.32
CA ARG A 19 5.01 12.89 6.61
C ARG A 19 4.59 11.43 6.75
N SER A 20 3.45 11.16 7.40
CA SER A 20 2.93 9.80 7.55
C SER A 20 2.41 9.25 6.22
N ALA A 21 1.74 10.07 5.42
CA ALA A 21 1.29 9.73 4.07
C ALA A 21 2.48 9.37 3.16
N ALA A 22 3.53 10.20 3.14
CA ALA A 22 4.73 9.95 2.33
C ALA A 22 5.45 8.65 2.72
N ARG A 23 5.45 8.28 4.00
CA ARG A 23 6.00 7.00 4.46
C ARG A 23 5.17 5.81 4.00
N LEU A 24 3.85 5.91 4.13
CA LEU A 24 2.92 4.88 3.67
C LEU A 24 3.01 4.68 2.16
N ALA A 25 3.07 5.77 1.38
CA ALA A 25 3.15 5.74 -0.07
C ALA A 25 4.37 4.93 -0.59
N LYS A 26 5.52 5.05 0.07
CA LYS A 26 6.72 4.29 -0.30
C LYS A 26 6.51 2.77 -0.22
N VAL A 27 5.83 2.31 0.83
CA VAL A 27 5.52 0.89 1.02
C VAL A 27 4.42 0.46 0.05
N GLN A 28 3.41 1.31 -0.14
CA GLN A 28 2.29 1.03 -1.03
C GLN A 28 2.75 0.83 -2.48
N VAL A 29 3.65 1.67 -2.99
CA VAL A 29 4.22 1.52 -4.35
C VAL A 29 4.88 0.15 -4.55
N LEU A 30 5.54 -0.38 -3.51
CA LEU A 30 6.14 -1.72 -3.58
C LEU A 30 5.08 -2.82 -3.60
N ILE A 31 4.04 -2.69 -2.78
CA ILE A 31 2.89 -3.61 -2.76
C ILE A 31 2.23 -3.63 -4.14
N ASP A 32 1.89 -2.48 -4.69
CA ASP A 32 1.21 -2.34 -5.98
C ASP A 32 2.05 -2.96 -7.11
N ARG A 33 3.38 -2.76 -7.08
CA ARG A 33 4.29 -3.37 -8.05
C ARG A 33 4.30 -4.89 -7.97
N LEU A 34 4.28 -5.46 -6.76
CA LEU A 34 4.25 -6.92 -6.59
C LEU A 34 2.87 -7.50 -6.98
N GLN A 35 1.79 -6.81 -6.65
CA GLN A 35 0.44 -7.17 -7.08
C GLN A 35 0.33 -7.18 -8.60
N GLY A 36 0.87 -6.17 -9.29
CA GLY A 36 0.92 -6.17 -10.76
C GLY A 36 1.65 -7.37 -11.37
N LYS A 37 2.76 -7.81 -10.76
CA LYS A 37 3.46 -9.05 -11.18
C LYS A 37 2.64 -10.30 -10.91
N LEU A 38 1.99 -10.36 -9.76
CA LEU A 38 1.14 -11.47 -9.35
C LEU A 38 -0.05 -11.62 -10.31
N ASP A 39 -0.68 -10.52 -10.68
CA ASP A 39 -1.80 -10.50 -11.63
C ASP A 39 -1.34 -10.88 -13.04
N ALA A 40 -0.18 -10.40 -13.47
CA ALA A 40 0.40 -10.82 -14.75
C ALA A 40 0.65 -12.34 -14.79
N LEU A 41 1.17 -12.94 -13.70
CA LEU A 41 1.33 -14.38 -13.60
C LEU A 41 -0.02 -15.11 -13.56
N ARG A 42 -1.02 -14.59 -12.84
CA ARG A 42 -2.37 -15.18 -12.77
C ARG A 42 -3.10 -15.17 -14.12
N ASN A 43 -2.86 -14.16 -14.93
CA ASN A 43 -3.51 -14.00 -16.23
C ASN A 43 -2.71 -14.62 -17.38
N ALA A 44 -1.45 -15.00 -17.17
CA ALA A 44 -0.72 -15.80 -18.14
C ALA A 44 -1.40 -17.18 -18.28
N ALA A 45 -1.98 -17.46 -19.44
CA ALA A 45 -2.55 -18.76 -19.79
C ALA A 45 -1.72 -19.39 -20.91
N PRO A 46 -1.10 -20.56 -20.69
CA PRO A 46 -0.42 -21.28 -21.75
C PRO A 46 -1.48 -21.94 -22.65
N GLY A 47 -1.25 -21.87 -23.96
CA GLY A 47 -2.13 -22.47 -24.98
C GLY A 47 -2.33 -23.99 -24.81
N THR A 48 -3.22 -24.54 -25.62
CA THR A 48 -3.49 -25.98 -25.64
C THR A 48 -2.29 -26.73 -26.24
N PRO A 49 -1.73 -27.74 -25.55
CA PRO A 49 -0.60 -28.49 -26.08
C PRO A 49 -1.05 -29.39 -27.26
N GLY A 50 -0.29 -29.37 -28.35
CA GLY A 50 -0.46 -30.24 -29.52
C GLY A 50 0.42 -31.49 -29.48
N SER A 51 1.33 -31.61 -28.50
CA SER A 51 2.23 -32.76 -28.35
C SER A 51 2.49 -33.12 -26.88
N ILE A 52 3.02 -34.33 -26.64
CA ILE A 52 3.44 -34.78 -25.30
C ILE A 52 4.56 -33.88 -24.76
N ALA A 53 5.52 -33.49 -25.61
CA ALA A 53 6.60 -32.59 -25.22
C ALA A 53 6.06 -31.22 -24.75
N GLU A 54 5.07 -30.67 -25.47
CA GLU A 54 4.39 -29.43 -25.05
C GLU A 54 3.60 -29.61 -23.75
N ALA A 55 2.96 -30.76 -23.53
CA ALA A 55 2.27 -31.06 -22.29
C ALA A 55 3.23 -31.09 -21.08
N VAL A 56 4.41 -31.71 -21.24
CA VAL A 56 5.46 -31.74 -20.21
C VAL A 56 5.99 -30.34 -19.90
N MET A 57 6.25 -29.53 -20.94
CA MET A 57 6.72 -28.15 -20.74
C MET A 57 5.66 -27.28 -20.06
N ARG A 58 4.38 -27.47 -20.42
CA ARG A 58 3.25 -26.79 -19.79
C ARG A 58 3.14 -27.14 -18.30
N ASP A 59 3.28 -28.40 -17.94
CA ASP A 59 3.26 -28.83 -16.54
C ASP A 59 4.43 -28.23 -15.74
N ARG A 60 5.65 -28.28 -16.28
CA ARG A 60 6.83 -27.65 -15.64
C ARG A 60 6.62 -26.15 -15.44
N TRP A 61 6.05 -25.47 -16.44
CA TRP A 61 5.72 -24.05 -16.35
C TRP A 61 4.67 -23.78 -15.26
N HIS A 62 3.63 -24.60 -15.14
CA HIS A 62 2.61 -24.46 -14.07
C HIS A 62 3.21 -24.61 -12.68
N ARG A 63 4.10 -25.59 -12.47
CA ARG A 63 4.80 -25.77 -11.18
C ARG A 63 5.67 -24.56 -10.84
N TRP A 64 6.45 -24.09 -11.81
CA TRP A 64 7.27 -22.88 -11.63
C TRP A 64 6.40 -21.67 -11.28
N ARG A 65 5.32 -21.45 -12.04
CA ARG A 65 4.37 -20.36 -11.84
C ARG A 65 3.73 -20.40 -10.45
N ALA A 66 3.30 -21.59 -10.00
CA ALA A 66 2.75 -21.76 -8.66
C ALA A 66 3.76 -21.35 -7.57
N GLY A 67 5.02 -21.75 -7.72
CA GLY A 67 6.11 -21.33 -6.83
C GLY A 67 6.33 -19.81 -6.83
N GLN A 68 6.34 -19.17 -8.00
CA GLN A 68 6.47 -17.71 -8.10
C GLN A 68 5.29 -16.97 -7.46
N ILE A 69 4.06 -17.46 -7.65
CA ILE A 69 2.85 -16.90 -7.03
C ILE A 69 2.95 -16.99 -5.50
N ALA A 70 3.37 -18.14 -4.96
CA ALA A 70 3.53 -18.31 -3.52
C ALA A 70 4.55 -17.33 -2.92
N GLU A 71 5.70 -17.17 -3.58
CA GLU A 71 6.74 -16.24 -3.17
C GLU A 71 6.26 -14.77 -3.19
N LEU A 72 5.59 -14.36 -4.28
CA LEU A 72 5.03 -13.00 -4.38
C LEU A 72 3.98 -12.73 -3.30
N ASN A 73 3.08 -13.68 -3.03
CA ASN A 73 2.09 -13.56 -1.96
C ASN A 73 2.77 -13.37 -0.60
N LEU A 74 3.83 -14.13 -0.31
CA LEU A 74 4.57 -14.01 0.93
C LEU A 74 5.23 -12.64 1.07
N GLN A 75 5.84 -12.14 0.00
CA GLN A 75 6.44 -10.80 -0.02
C GLN A 75 5.41 -9.69 0.18
N ILE A 76 4.25 -9.80 -0.48
CA ILE A 76 3.12 -8.86 -0.30
C ILE A 76 2.65 -8.88 1.15
N ALA A 77 2.41 -10.07 1.73
CA ALA A 77 1.96 -10.19 3.12
C ALA A 77 2.95 -9.55 4.12
N ARG A 78 4.26 -9.71 3.90
CA ARG A 78 5.28 -9.04 4.72
C ARG A 78 5.22 -7.52 4.60
N LEU A 79 5.09 -7.00 3.38
CA LEU A 79 4.96 -5.56 3.15
C LEU A 79 3.66 -5.00 3.74
N GLU A 80 2.56 -5.73 3.67
CA GLU A 80 1.30 -5.36 4.31
C GLU A 80 1.44 -5.26 5.83
N GLY A 81 2.15 -6.21 6.45
CA GLY A 81 2.49 -6.16 7.87
C GLY A 81 3.33 -4.93 8.24
N ILE A 82 4.30 -4.55 7.40
CA ILE A 82 5.09 -3.32 7.58
C ILE A 82 4.24 -2.06 7.35
N ALA A 83 3.32 -2.08 6.39
CA ALA A 83 2.46 -0.95 6.06
C ALA A 83 1.42 -0.67 7.16
N GLN A 84 0.97 -1.69 7.89
CA GLN A 84 -0.12 -1.56 8.86
C GLN A 84 0.14 -0.50 9.95
N PRO A 85 1.28 -0.48 10.65
CA PRO A 85 1.61 0.61 11.57
C PRO A 85 1.59 2.00 10.94
N HIS A 86 2.01 2.11 9.67
CA HIS A 86 1.99 3.37 8.94
C HIS A 86 0.58 3.83 8.59
N ARG A 87 -0.32 2.91 8.22
CA ARG A 87 -1.76 3.21 8.00
C ARG A 87 -2.40 3.73 9.28
N GLU A 88 -2.14 3.07 10.41
CA GLU A 88 -2.68 3.53 11.69
C GLU A 88 -2.12 4.89 12.11
N ALA A 89 -0.82 5.12 11.93
CA ALA A 89 -0.20 6.42 12.22
C ALA A 89 -0.82 7.54 11.37
N HIS A 90 -0.97 7.28 10.07
CA HIS A 90 -1.60 8.22 9.14
C HIS A 90 -3.07 8.50 9.51
N ALA A 91 -3.86 7.47 9.82
CA ALA A 91 -5.24 7.61 10.25
C ALA A 91 -5.38 8.46 11.53
N ARG A 92 -4.49 8.25 12.52
CA ARG A 92 -4.45 9.06 13.75
C ARG A 92 -4.10 10.52 13.45
N ASP A 93 -3.12 10.78 12.59
CA ASP A 93 -2.72 12.15 12.24
C ASP A 93 -3.79 12.87 11.41
N ALA A 94 -4.44 12.18 10.46
CA ALA A 94 -5.58 12.70 9.71
C ALA A 94 -6.78 13.03 10.63
N ALA A 95 -7.07 12.16 11.61
CA ALA A 95 -8.11 12.43 12.61
C ALA A 95 -7.79 13.66 13.46
N ARG A 96 -6.53 13.84 13.89
CA ARG A 96 -6.08 15.04 14.63
C ARG A 96 -6.27 16.30 13.81
N GLN A 97 -5.87 16.28 12.54
CA GLN A 97 -6.05 17.41 11.63
C GLN A 97 -7.54 17.76 11.48
N ALA A 98 -8.40 16.76 11.28
CA ALA A 98 -9.84 16.98 11.18
C ALA A 98 -10.46 17.58 12.46
N VAL A 99 -10.01 17.17 13.64
CA VAL A 99 -10.43 17.74 14.93
C VAL A 99 -9.99 19.21 15.04
N LEU A 100 -8.73 19.52 14.71
CA LEU A 100 -8.22 20.89 14.76
C LEU A 100 -8.96 21.81 13.79
N GLU A 101 -9.26 21.34 12.58
CA GLU A 101 -10.07 22.10 11.62
C GLU A 101 -11.48 22.39 12.14
N ARG A 102 -12.10 21.43 12.86
CA ARG A 102 -13.41 21.66 13.52
C ARG A 102 -13.29 22.69 14.64
N LEU A 103 -12.24 22.63 15.46
CA LEU A 103 -12.01 23.58 16.56
C LEU A 103 -11.75 25.00 16.04
N LYS A 104 -10.92 25.16 15.00
CA LYS A 104 -10.70 26.44 14.33
C LYS A 104 -12.00 27.04 13.79
N LYS A 105 -12.84 26.23 13.14
CA LYS A 105 -14.15 26.68 12.65
C LYS A 105 -15.07 27.12 13.79
N LYS A 106 -15.01 26.45 14.94
CA LYS A 106 -15.80 26.83 16.12
C LYS A 106 -15.28 28.11 16.77
N ALA A 107 -13.98 28.31 16.85
CA ALA A 107 -13.37 29.50 17.45
C ALA A 107 -13.55 30.78 16.62
N ARG A 108 -13.84 30.63 15.32
CA ARG A 108 -14.11 31.74 14.39
C ARG A 108 -15.59 32.11 14.25
N ARG A 109 -16.48 31.41 14.97
CA ARG A 109 -17.92 31.72 15.08
C ARG A 109 -18.18 32.42 16.40
#